data_AF-A0A4S2KZA9-F1
#
_entry.id   AF-A0A4S2KZA9-F1
#
_cell.length_a   1.000
_cell.length_b   1.000
_cell.length_c   1.000
_cell.angle_alpha   90.00
_cell.angle_beta   90.00
_cell.angle_gamma   90.00
#
_symmetry.space_group_name_H-M   'P 1'
#
loop_
_entity.id
_entity.type
_entity.pdbx_description
1 polymer ?
#
loop_
_entity_poly.entity_id
_entity_poly.type
_entity_poly.pdbx_seq_one_letter_code
_entity_poly.pdbx_strand_id
1 'polypeptide(L)'
;MSVFELFACIVEKPAPRLPAYCFSRGFIQLIHSCLQKEPCDRMSIELLRSHHIPPLLEFPEKDTYSRATPIKHGEERLDKDMDTNACELSVERYLRGIFAYEQNEAINAFVSAVGDELDAIDADVSSTLSLNLPSTGHLLEPSG
;
A
#
# COMPACT_ATOMS: atom_id res chain seq x y z
N MET A 1 -24.61 15.95 -16.52
CA MET A 1 -24.79 16.00 -15.07
C MET A 1 -24.44 17.39 -14.58
N SER A 2 -25.30 17.99 -13.77
CA SER A 2 -25.00 19.19 -13.01
C SER A 2 -24.27 18.85 -11.70
N VAL A 3 -23.69 19.87 -11.05
CA VAL A 3 -23.01 19.70 -9.75
C VAL A 3 -23.97 19.22 -8.64
N PHE A 4 -25.23 19.67 -8.67
CA PHE A 4 -26.24 19.25 -7.70
C PHE A 4 -26.63 17.79 -7.89
N GLU A 5 -26.74 17.32 -9.14
CA GLU A 5 -26.96 15.90 -9.43
C GLU A 5 -25.78 15.04 -8.95
N LEU A 6 -24.55 15.55 -8.99
CA LEU A 6 -23.38 14.86 -8.45
C LEU A 6 -23.45 14.76 -6.92
N PHE A 7 -23.80 15.83 -6.21
CA PHE A 7 -23.97 15.78 -4.75
C PHE A 7 -25.10 14.83 -4.35
N ALA A 8 -26.23 14.88 -5.05
CA ALA A 8 -27.31 13.93 -4.85
C ALA A 8 -26.81 12.49 -5.07
N CYS A 9 -25.99 12.25 -6.10
CA CYS A 9 -25.39 10.95 -6.32
C CYS A 9 -24.49 10.50 -5.15
N ILE A 10 -23.61 11.37 -4.64
CA ILE A 10 -22.71 11.05 -3.52
C ILE A 10 -23.50 10.72 -2.25
N VAL A 11 -24.57 11.45 -1.97
CA VAL A 11 -25.36 11.30 -0.74
C VAL A 11 -26.35 10.13 -0.85
N GLU A 12 -26.96 9.91 -2.00
CA GLU A 12 -28.08 8.97 -2.13
C GLU A 12 -27.67 7.60 -2.65
N LYS A 13 -26.70 7.54 -3.57
CA LYS A 13 -26.30 6.29 -4.24
C LYS A 13 -25.29 5.51 -3.37
N PRO A 14 -25.09 4.20 -3.63
CA PRO A 14 -24.00 3.46 -3.03
C PRO A 14 -22.64 4.04 -3.46
N ALA A 15 -21.64 3.86 -2.60
CA ALA A 15 -20.28 4.22 -2.91
C ALA A 15 -19.79 3.53 -4.20
N PRO A 16 -18.99 4.23 -5.02
CA PRO A 16 -18.45 3.65 -6.24
C PRO A 16 -17.54 2.46 -5.90
N ARG A 17 -17.50 1.47 -6.81
CA ARG A 17 -16.66 0.27 -6.65
C ARG A 17 -15.68 0.16 -7.81
N LEU A 18 -14.50 -0.34 -7.50
CA LEU A 18 -13.48 -0.62 -8.50
C LEU A 18 -13.82 -1.91 -9.29
N PRO A 19 -13.54 -1.93 -10.60
CA PRO A 19 -13.72 -3.12 -11.43
C PRO A 19 -12.72 -4.23 -11.07
N ALA A 20 -13.25 -5.42 -10.74
CA ALA A 20 -12.44 -6.55 -10.28
C ALA A 20 -11.44 -7.10 -11.32
N TYR A 21 -11.66 -6.83 -12.61
CA TYR A 21 -10.75 -7.27 -13.68
C TYR A 21 -9.52 -6.36 -13.85
N CYS A 22 -9.55 -5.15 -13.29
CA CYS A 22 -8.42 -4.23 -13.34
C CYS A 22 -7.59 -4.25 -12.06
N PHE A 23 -8.22 -4.44 -10.90
CA PHE A 23 -7.61 -4.17 -9.60
C PHE A 23 -7.51 -5.41 -8.72
N SER A 24 -6.45 -5.47 -7.91
CA SER A 24 -6.24 -6.53 -6.94
C SER A 24 -7.36 -6.53 -5.89
N ARG A 25 -7.66 -7.70 -5.33
CA ARG A 25 -8.66 -7.82 -4.27
C ARG A 25 -8.31 -6.99 -3.04
N GLY A 26 -7.02 -6.97 -2.66
CA GLY A 26 -6.56 -6.15 -1.54
C GLY A 26 -6.83 -4.67 -1.77
N PHE A 27 -6.59 -4.19 -2.99
CA PHE A 27 -6.74 -2.77 -3.30
C PHE A 27 -8.23 -2.38 -3.36
N ILE A 28 -9.07 -3.26 -3.90
CA ILE A 28 -10.53 -3.10 -3.85
C ILE A 28 -11.01 -3.02 -2.40
N GLN A 29 -10.49 -3.86 -1.50
CA GLN A 29 -10.84 -3.84 -0.09
C GLN A 29 -10.37 -2.56 0.60
N LEU A 30 -9.16 -2.07 0.32
CA LEU A 30 -8.67 -0.78 0.81
C LEU A 30 -9.62 0.35 0.42
N ILE A 31 -9.94 0.50 -0.87
CA ILE A 31 -10.81 1.57 -1.35
C ILE A 31 -12.22 1.44 -0.78
N HIS A 32 -12.74 0.21 -0.66
CA HIS A 32 -14.02 -0.05 -0.02
C HIS A 32 -14.02 0.40 1.45
N SER A 33 -12.96 0.12 2.21
CA SER A 33 -12.81 0.55 3.61
C SER A 33 -12.77 2.08 3.77
N CYS A 34 -12.26 2.80 2.76
CA CYS A 34 -12.22 4.26 2.75
C CYS A 34 -13.57 4.90 2.36
N LEU A 35 -14.32 4.28 1.45
CA LEU A 35 -15.53 4.86 0.86
C LEU A 35 -16.83 4.42 1.52
N GLN A 36 -16.80 3.90 2.75
CA GLN A 36 -18.02 3.57 3.49
C GLN A 36 -18.92 4.79 3.61
N LYS A 37 -20.22 4.60 3.40
CA LYS A 37 -21.19 5.71 3.39
C LYS A 37 -21.30 6.33 4.78
N GLU A 38 -21.52 5.48 5.78
CA GLU A 38 -21.55 5.87 7.18
C GLU A 38 -20.14 6.22 7.67
N PRO A 39 -19.93 7.40 8.27
CA PRO A 39 -18.60 7.82 8.74
C PRO A 39 -18.01 6.88 9.78
N CYS A 40 -18.85 6.29 10.64
CA CYS A 40 -18.41 5.36 11.69
C CYS A 40 -17.90 4.02 11.14
N ASP A 41 -18.32 3.64 9.93
CA ASP A 41 -17.88 2.41 9.27
C ASP A 41 -16.59 2.64 8.45
N ARG A 42 -16.18 3.91 8.24
CA ARG A 42 -14.93 4.22 7.55
C ARG A 42 -13.76 3.86 8.44
N MET A 43 -12.82 3.12 7.86
CA MET A 43 -11.61 2.72 8.56
C MET A 43 -10.74 3.95 8.88
N SER A 44 -10.20 4.04 10.09
CA SER A 44 -9.30 5.12 10.48
C SER A 44 -7.96 5.00 9.75
N ILE A 45 -7.22 6.11 9.68
CA ILE A 45 -5.91 6.13 9.02
C ILE A 45 -4.91 5.18 9.70
N GLU A 46 -4.99 5.05 11.03
CA GLU A 46 -4.16 4.13 11.81
C GLU A 46 -4.43 2.68 11.43
N LEU A 47 -5.71 2.31 11.29
CA LEU A 47 -6.13 0.96 10.92
C LEU A 47 -5.87 0.64 9.44
N LEU A 48 -5.98 1.64 8.56
CA LEU A 48 -5.59 1.49 7.15
C LEU A 48 -4.09 1.21 7.04
N ARG A 49 -3.27 1.95 7.80
CA ARG A 49 -1.81 1.78 7.85
C ARG A 49 -1.39 0.45 8.45
N SER A 50 -2.11 -0.10 9.43
CA SER A 50 -1.75 -1.38 10.05
C SER A 50 -2.27 -2.61 9.30
N HIS A 51 -3.48 -2.54 8.72
CA HIS A 51 -4.16 -3.74 8.21
C HIS A 51 -4.26 -3.85 6.70
N HIS A 52 -4.19 -2.73 5.95
CA HIS A 52 -4.45 -2.76 4.51
C HIS A 52 -3.23 -2.38 3.68
N ILE A 53 -2.49 -1.35 4.09
CA ILE A 53 -1.33 -0.88 3.32
C ILE A 53 -0.17 -1.91 3.33
N PRO A 54 0.22 -2.53 4.46
CA PRO A 54 1.33 -3.49 4.44
C PRO A 54 1.05 -4.73 3.57
N PRO A 55 -0.13 -5.40 3.67
CA PRO A 55 -0.43 -6.54 2.80
C PRO A 55 -0.54 -6.21 1.30
N LEU A 56 -0.77 -4.94 0.95
CA LEU A 56 -0.74 -4.50 -0.45
C LEU A 56 0.67 -4.41 -1.02
N LEU A 57 1.65 -4.21 -0.15
CA LEU A 57 3.05 -3.99 -0.52
C LEU A 57 3.91 -5.23 -0.27
N GLU A 58 3.45 -6.11 0.62
CA GLU A 58 3.99 -7.44 0.82
C GLU A 58 3.47 -8.37 -0.30
N PHE A 59 4.36 -8.72 -1.23
CA PHE A 59 4.10 -9.87 -2.09
C PHE A 59 4.34 -11.13 -1.30
N PRO A 60 3.48 -12.16 -1.44
CA PRO A 60 3.98 -13.51 -1.25
C PRO A 60 5.04 -13.70 -2.35
N GLU A 61 6.31 -13.75 -1.94
CA GLU A 61 7.31 -14.46 -2.72
C GLU A 61 6.67 -15.78 -3.15
N LYS A 62 6.77 -16.12 -4.44
CA LYS A 62 6.32 -17.38 -5.06
C LYS A 62 6.06 -18.46 -4.00
N ASP A 63 4.78 -18.73 -3.67
CA ASP A 63 4.26 -20.00 -3.11
C ASP A 63 2.99 -19.79 -2.27
N THR A 64 1.90 -19.26 -2.83
CA THR A 64 0.55 -19.49 -2.24
C THR A 64 -0.60 -19.35 -3.23
N TYR A 65 -0.44 -19.87 -4.44
CA TYR A 65 -1.57 -20.23 -5.30
C TYR A 65 -1.88 -21.72 -5.17
N SER A 66 -2.22 -22.16 -3.96
CA SER A 66 -2.92 -23.42 -3.77
C SER A 66 -4.31 -23.14 -3.23
N ARG A 67 -5.25 -23.12 -4.18
CA ARG A 67 -6.58 -23.75 -4.11
C ARG A 67 -7.02 -24.18 -2.70
N ALA A 68 -8.07 -23.54 -2.20
CA ALA A 68 -8.94 -23.94 -1.09
C ALA A 68 -8.66 -25.28 -0.39
N THR A 69 -8.17 -25.24 0.86
CA THR A 69 -8.47 -26.24 1.90
C THR A 69 -8.36 -25.60 3.31
N PRO A 70 -9.13 -26.07 4.32
CA PRO A 70 -9.16 -25.46 5.66
C PRO A 70 -8.11 -26.03 6.63
N ILE A 71 -7.55 -25.13 7.45
CA ILE A 71 -6.96 -25.23 8.81
C ILE A 71 -6.05 -26.42 9.15
N LYS A 72 -4.80 -26.14 9.57
CA LYS A 72 -4.19 -26.73 10.78
C LYS A 72 -3.29 -25.72 11.51
N HIS A 73 -3.49 -25.63 12.83
CA HIS A 73 -2.55 -25.05 13.80
C HIS A 73 -1.23 -25.82 13.78
N GLY A 74 -0.11 -25.10 13.86
CA GLY A 74 1.22 -25.65 14.08
C GLY A 74 2.19 -24.50 14.31
N GLU A 75 2.59 -24.33 15.57
CA GLU A 75 3.65 -23.41 15.98
C GLU A 75 4.97 -23.83 15.33
N GLU A 76 5.66 -22.89 14.68
CA GLU A 76 7.12 -22.88 14.62
C GLU A 76 7.57 -21.41 14.58
N ARG A 77 8.14 -20.99 15.71
CA ARG A 77 8.84 -19.71 15.85
C ARG A 77 10.07 -19.73 14.94
N LEU A 78 10.17 -18.73 14.07
CA LEU A 78 11.46 -18.26 13.60
C LEU A 78 11.60 -16.81 14.03
N ASP A 79 12.57 -16.56 14.91
CA ASP A 79 13.05 -15.23 15.23
C ASP A 79 13.33 -14.48 13.93
N LYS A 80 12.65 -13.35 13.72
CA LYS A 80 13.04 -12.38 12.71
C LYS A 80 13.29 -11.08 13.44
N ASP A 81 14.56 -10.83 13.70
CA ASP A 81 15.07 -9.55 14.16
C ASP A 81 14.43 -8.44 13.32
N MET A 82 13.65 -7.60 14.00
CA MET A 82 12.93 -6.48 13.41
C MET A 82 13.90 -5.29 13.30
N ASP A 83 14.96 -5.46 12.52
CA ASP A 83 15.76 -4.32 12.11
C ASP A 83 14.97 -3.52 11.08
N THR A 84 14.66 -2.30 11.50
CA THR A 84 13.94 -1.27 10.77
C THR A 84 14.82 -0.79 9.63
N ASN A 85 14.95 -1.56 8.56
CA ASN A 85 15.58 -1.12 7.32
C ASN A 85 14.49 -0.87 6.28
N ALA A 86 14.50 0.34 5.75
CA ALA A 86 13.49 0.91 4.87
C ALA A 86 12.89 -0.13 3.93
N CYS A 87 11.55 -0.25 3.95
CA CYS A 87 10.82 -0.97 2.91
C CYS A 87 11.04 -0.19 1.61
N GLU A 88 12.10 -0.52 0.88
CA GLU A 88 12.35 0.00 -0.46
C GLU A 88 11.19 -0.50 -1.32
N LEU A 89 10.28 0.44 -1.55
CA LEU A 89 8.99 0.25 -2.17
C LEU A 89 9.24 0.33 -3.67
N SER A 90 9.69 -0.77 -4.27
CA SER A 90 9.93 -0.76 -5.72
C SER A 90 8.62 -0.49 -6.47
N VAL A 91 8.72 0.22 -7.60
CA VAL A 91 7.55 0.54 -8.42
C VAL A 91 6.84 -0.73 -8.86
N GLU A 92 7.59 -1.80 -9.13
CA GLU A 92 7.02 -3.12 -9.41
C GLU A 92 6.09 -3.59 -8.27
N ARG A 93 6.55 -3.55 -7.01
CA ARG A 93 5.75 -3.99 -5.86
C ARG A 93 4.49 -3.15 -5.73
N TYR A 94 4.60 -1.84 -5.86
CA TYR A 94 3.45 -0.95 -5.81
C TYR A 94 2.40 -1.29 -6.88
N LEU A 95 2.82 -1.44 -8.13
CA LEU A 95 1.91 -1.73 -9.25
C LEU A 95 1.21 -3.07 -9.07
N ARG A 96 1.97 -4.11 -8.69
CA ARG A 96 1.41 -5.43 -8.44
C ARG A 96 0.43 -5.44 -7.26
N GLY A 97 0.56 -4.51 -6.31
CA GLY A 97 -0.33 -4.39 -5.16
C GLY A 97 -1.68 -3.83 -5.56
N ILE A 98 -1.69 -2.97 -6.57
CA ILE A 98 -2.87 -2.27 -7.07
C ILE A 98 -3.62 -3.07 -8.12
N PHE A 99 -2.91 -3.63 -9.10
CA PHE A 99 -3.52 -4.21 -10.28
C PHE A 99 -3.84 -5.69 -10.12
N ALA A 100 -4.86 -6.15 -10.84
CA ALA A 100 -5.24 -7.55 -10.88
C ALA A 100 -4.12 -8.41 -11.51
N TYR A 101 -4.11 -9.71 -11.19
CA TYR A 101 -3.08 -10.64 -11.67
C TYR A 101 -3.01 -10.70 -13.19
N GLU A 102 -4.15 -10.55 -13.87
CA GLU A 102 -4.27 -10.52 -15.32
C GLU A 102 -3.44 -9.39 -15.96
N GLN A 103 -3.10 -8.34 -15.21
CA GLN A 103 -2.29 -7.22 -15.68
C GLN A 103 -0.78 -7.47 -15.58
N ASN A 104 -0.35 -8.65 -15.12
CA ASN A 104 1.05 -8.96 -14.85
C ASN A 104 1.95 -8.82 -16.08
N GLU A 105 1.49 -9.20 -17.28
CA GLU A 105 2.27 -9.06 -18.51
C GLU A 105 2.58 -7.58 -18.81
N ALA A 106 1.56 -6.71 -18.69
CA ALA A 106 1.72 -5.28 -18.88
C ALA A 106 2.64 -4.66 -17.82
N ILE A 107 2.53 -5.11 -16.57
CA ILE A 107 3.40 -4.68 -15.47
C ILE A 107 4.84 -5.08 -15.75
N ASN A 108 5.10 -6.32 -16.15
CA ASN A 108 6.45 -6.79 -16.48
C ASN A 108 7.05 -6.00 -17.64
N ALA A 109 6.26 -5.73 -18.69
CA ALA A 109 6.70 -4.92 -19.82
C ALA A 109 7.06 -3.49 -19.39
N PHE A 110 6.24 -2.89 -18.51
CA PHE A 110 6.50 -1.56 -17.95
C PHE A 110 7.78 -1.54 -17.10
N VAL A 111 7.91 -2.48 -16.16
CA VAL A 111 9.08 -2.58 -15.28
C VAL A 111 10.35 -2.84 -16.09
N SER A 112 10.28 -3.68 -17.13
CA SER A 112 11.42 -3.90 -18.03
C SER A 112 11.78 -2.66 -18.86
N ALA A 113 10.83 -1.76 -19.13
CA ALA A 113 11.06 -0.59 -19.96
C ALA A 113 11.54 0.63 -19.16
N VAL A 114 11.09 0.78 -17.90
CA VAL A 114 11.26 2.01 -17.11
C VAL A 114 11.66 1.73 -15.65
N GLY A 115 11.64 0.48 -15.20
CA GLY A 115 11.89 0.11 -13.79
C GLY A 115 13.24 0.63 -13.28
N ASP A 116 14.32 0.35 -14.01
CA ASP A 116 15.67 0.78 -13.63
C ASP A 116 15.81 2.32 -13.55
N GLU A 117 15.08 3.05 -14.39
CA GLU A 117 15.10 4.52 -14.40
C GLU A 117 14.34 5.10 -13.19
N LEU A 118 13.23 4.47 -12.80
CA LEU A 118 12.45 4.86 -11.63
C LEU A 118 13.16 4.54 -10.32
N ASP A 119 13.78 3.36 -10.24
CA ASP A 119 14.54 2.95 -9.06
C ASP A 119 15.79 3.84 -8.88
N ALA A 120 16.43 4.28 -9.98
CA ALA A 120 17.52 5.26 -9.92
C ALA A 120 17.07 6.65 -9.41
N ILE A 121 15.87 7.11 -9.79
CA ILE A 121 15.30 8.37 -9.29
C ILE A 121 15.04 8.30 -7.77
N ASP A 122 14.54 7.17 -7.27
CA ASP A 122 14.26 7.03 -5.83
C ASP A 122 15.56 7.05 -4.99
N ALA A 123 16.65 6.49 -5.52
CA ALA A 123 17.98 6.58 -4.92
C ALA A 123 18.48 8.03 -4.84
N ASP A 124 18.25 8.84 -5.87
CA ASP A 124 18.62 10.25 -5.90
C ASP A 124 17.76 11.09 -4.93
N VAL A 125 16.44 10.85 -4.89
CA VAL A 125 15.53 11.56 -3.96
C VAL A 125 15.88 11.24 -2.50
N SER A 126 16.12 9.95 -2.17
CA SER A 126 16.56 9.54 -0.83
C SER A 126 17.88 10.20 -0.42
N SER A 127 18.79 10.38 -1.38
CA SER A 127 20.05 11.10 -1.18
C SER A 127 19.83 12.60 -0.91
N THR A 128 18.90 13.25 -1.62
CA THR A 128 18.59 14.68 -1.42
C THR A 128 17.84 14.99 -0.12
N LEU A 129 16.95 14.09 0.34
CA LEU A 129 16.24 14.26 1.60
C LEU A 129 17.17 14.05 2.80
N SER A 130 18.11 13.12 2.68
CA SER A 130 19.13 12.86 3.70
C SER A 130 20.11 14.03 3.91
N LEU A 131 20.35 14.84 2.86
CA LEU A 131 21.21 16.02 2.91
C LEU A 131 20.53 17.29 3.45
N ASN A 132 19.20 17.29 3.60
CA ASN A 132 18.42 18.47 4.00
C ASN A 132 17.86 18.40 5.43
N LEU A 133 18.37 17.51 6.29
CA LEU A 133 18.03 17.55 7.71
C LEU A 133 18.87 18.63 8.41
N PRO A 134 18.30 19.79 8.80
CA PRO A 134 19.04 20.71 9.66
C PRO A 134 19.30 19.99 10.99
N SER A 135 20.58 19.84 11.31
CA SER A 135 21.03 19.36 12.62
C SER A 135 20.57 20.37 13.68
N THR A 136 19.42 20.12 14.31
CA THR A 136 18.95 20.91 15.45
C THR A 136 19.84 20.57 16.64
N GLY A 137 20.94 21.31 16.75
CA GLY A 137 21.86 21.23 17.88
C GLY A 137 21.18 21.63 19.19
N HIS A 138 21.24 20.70 20.14
CA HIS A 138 21.59 20.89 21.54
C HIS A 138 21.01 22.13 22.26
N LEU A 139 19.95 21.93 23.07
CA LEU A 139 19.58 22.87 24.14
C LEU A 139 19.65 22.15 25.50
N LEU A 140 20.42 22.75 26.40
CA LEU A 140 20.92 22.23 27.68
C LEU A 140 19.84 21.88 28.70
N GLU A 141 20.08 20.82 29.49
CA GLU A 141 19.38 20.50 30.74
C GLU A 141 19.58 21.59 31.81
N PRO A 142 18.59 21.84 32.69
CA PRO A 142 18.77 22.66 33.87
C PRO A 142 19.30 21.81 35.04
N SER A 143 20.52 22.10 35.50
CA SER A 143 21.02 21.64 36.79
C SER A 143 20.29 22.33 37.94
N GLY A 144 19.86 21.54 38.91
CA GLY A 144 19.51 22.01 40.26
C GLY A 144 20.73 22.33 41.11
#